data_AF-A0A951A2I0-F1
#
_entry.id   AF-A0A951A2I0-F1
#
_cell.length_a   1.000
_cell.length_b   1.000
_cell.length_c   1.000
_cell.angle_alpha   90.00
_cell.angle_beta   90.00
_cell.angle_gamma   90.00
#
_symmetry.space_group_name_H-M   'P 1'
#
loop_
_entity.id
_entity.type
_entity.pdbx_description
1 polymer ?
#
loop_
_entity_poly.entity_id
_entity_poly.type
_entity_poly.pdbx_seq_one_letter_code
_entity_poly.pdbx_strand_id
1 'polypeptide(L)' 'AALGFLGLGAQPPLPEWGAMVGDGREFIRSEPWIVTLPGLAILVTVISVNLFGDGLRDALDPKLKRS' A
#
# COMPACT_ATOMS: atom_id res chain seq x y z
N ALA A 1 6.55 -1.06 3.92
CA ALA A 1 6.35 -0.63 2.51
C ALA A 1 7.62 -0.04 1.85
N ALA A 2 8.54 0.60 2.59
CA ALA A 2 9.72 1.26 1.99
C ALA A 2 10.92 0.34 1.65
N LEU A 3 10.92 -0.93 2.08
CA LEU A 3 12.11 -1.80 1.99
C LEU A 3 12.17 -2.71 0.74
N GLY A 4 11.05 -2.93 0.04
CA GLY A 4 11.02 -3.79 -1.16
C GLY A 4 11.58 -3.13 -2.42
N PHE A 5 11.59 -1.78 -2.50
CA PHE A 5 12.04 -1.06 -3.70
C PHE A 5 13.58 -0.91 -3.81
N LEU A 6 14.32 -1.23 -2.74
CA LEU A 6 15.79 -1.10 -2.68
C LEU A 6 16.54 -2.41 -3.03
N GLY A 7 15.85 -3.43 -3.55
CA GLY A 7 16.49 -4.71 -3.92
C GLY A 7 16.90 -5.58 -2.72
N LEU A 8 16.43 -5.22 -1.51
CA LEU A 8 16.58 -5.98 -0.27
C LEU A 8 15.24 -6.59 0.18
N GLY A 9 14.35 -6.84 -0.77
CA GLY A 9 13.07 -7.54 -0.58
C GLY A 9 13.30 -9.02 -0.26
N ALA A 10 12.34 -9.63 0.43
CA ALA A 10 12.40 -11.03 0.86
C ALA A 10 12.81 -11.95 -0.30
N GLN A 11 13.61 -13.00 -0.01
CA GLN A 11 14.06 -13.93 -1.05
C GLN A 11 12.88 -14.40 -1.92
N PRO A 12 13.03 -14.41 -3.27
CA PRO A 12 12.06 -15.05 -4.13
C PRO A 12 11.88 -16.50 -3.62
N PRO A 13 10.63 -16.97 -3.40
CA PRO A 13 9.49 -16.82 -4.30
C PRO A 13 8.28 -16.12 -3.68
N LEU A 14 8.44 -15.28 -2.65
CA LEU A 14 7.30 -14.63 -2.00
C LEU A 14 6.70 -13.54 -2.90
N PRO A 15 5.39 -13.60 -3.25
CA PRO A 15 4.75 -12.58 -4.07
C PRO A 15 4.58 -11.31 -3.24
N GLU A 16 5.52 -10.37 -3.39
CA GLU A 16 5.43 -9.04 -2.81
C GLU A 16 4.75 -8.08 -3.81
N TRP A 17 3.64 -7.45 -3.40
CA TRP A 17 2.84 -6.60 -4.30
C TRP A 17 3.66 -5.46 -4.94
N GLY A 18 4.68 -4.95 -4.24
CA GLY A 18 5.58 -3.93 -4.75
C GLY A 18 6.47 -4.41 -5.91
N ALA A 19 7.04 -5.61 -5.81
CA ALA A 19 7.82 -6.19 -6.91
C ALA A 19 6.90 -6.61 -8.07
N MET A 20 5.70 -7.12 -7.80
CA MET A 20 4.73 -7.45 -8.86
C MET A 20 4.38 -6.23 -9.74
N VAL A 21 4.26 -5.04 -9.13
CA VAL A 21 4.09 -3.77 -9.87
C VAL A 21 5.34 -3.39 -10.66
N GLY A 22 6.54 -3.65 -10.13
CA GLY A 22 7.82 -3.39 -10.78
C GLY A 22 8.07 -4.29 -11.99
N ASP A 23 7.90 -5.59 -11.81
CA ASP A 23 8.08 -6.63 -12.83
C ASP A 23 6.97 -6.56 -13.90
N GLY A 24 5.74 -6.20 -13.49
CA GLY A 24 4.60 -6.05 -14.40
C GLY A 24 4.68 -4.86 -15.36
N ARG A 25 5.69 -3.98 -15.24
CA ARG A 25 5.78 -2.75 -16.05
C ARG A 25 5.87 -3.02 -17.55
N GLU A 26 6.55 -4.08 -17.94
CA GLU A 26 6.69 -4.48 -19.34
C GLU A 26 5.35 -4.92 -19.96
N PHE A 27 4.43 -5.41 -19.12
CA PHE A 27 3.12 -5.92 -19.51
C PHE A 27 2.01 -4.86 -19.44
N ILE A 28 2.30 -3.59 -19.10
CA ILE A 28 1.28 -2.56 -18.94
C ILE A 28 0.43 -2.38 -20.21
N ARG A 29 1.04 -2.50 -21.39
CA ARG A 29 0.33 -2.31 -22.67
C ARG A 29 -0.45 -3.53 -23.12
N SER A 30 -0.06 -4.72 -22.68
CA SER A 30 -0.57 -5.99 -23.19
C SER A 30 -1.48 -6.70 -22.16
N GLU A 31 -1.10 -6.68 -20.88
CA GLU A 31 -1.83 -7.28 -19.75
C GLU A 31 -1.87 -6.31 -18.54
N PRO A 32 -2.60 -5.18 -18.63
CA PRO A 32 -2.60 -4.13 -17.60
C PRO A 32 -3.05 -4.59 -16.22
N TRP A 33 -3.79 -5.70 -16.12
CA TRP A 33 -4.24 -6.25 -14.84
C TRP A 33 -3.10 -6.73 -13.94
N ILE A 34 -1.94 -7.11 -14.51
CA ILE A 34 -0.76 -7.57 -13.77
C ILE A 34 -0.25 -6.49 -12.81
N VAL A 35 -0.32 -5.22 -13.23
CA VAL A 35 0.07 -4.06 -12.40
C VAL A 35 -1.12 -3.51 -11.62
N THR A 36 -2.31 -3.52 -12.21
CA THR A 36 -3.50 -2.86 -11.63
C THR A 36 -3.97 -3.53 -10.33
N LEU A 37 -3.99 -4.87 -10.27
CA LEU A 37 -4.45 -5.60 -9.09
C LEU A 37 -3.56 -5.37 -7.85
N PRO A 38 -2.23 -5.60 -7.91
CA PRO A 38 -1.36 -5.30 -6.77
C PRO A 38 -1.31 -3.80 -6.46
N GLY A 39 -1.40 -2.93 -7.48
CA GLY A 39 -1.50 -1.47 -7.28
C GLY A 39 -2.75 -1.06 -6.49
N LEU A 40 -3.91 -1.63 -6.80
CA LEU A 40 -5.16 -1.40 -6.05
C LEU A 40 -5.08 -1.92 -4.62
N ALA A 41 -4.49 -3.11 -4.41
CA ALA A 41 -4.32 -3.67 -3.08
C ALA A 41 -3.46 -2.77 -2.18
N ILE A 42 -2.38 -2.21 -2.73
CA ILE A 42 -1.54 -1.22 -2.03
C ILE A 42 -2.36 0.04 -1.72
N LEU A 43 -3.09 0.59 -2.71
CA LEU A 43 -3.90 1.79 -2.54
C LEU A 43 -4.92 1.64 -1.41
N VAL A 44 -5.71 0.55 -1.43
CA VAL A 44 -6.72 0.25 -0.41
C VAL A 44 -6.07 0.11 0.97
N THR A 45 -4.93 -0.57 1.06
CA THR A 45 -4.21 -0.74 2.32
C THR A 45 -3.76 0.59 2.88
N VAL A 46 -3.15 1.44 2.03
CA VAL A 46 -2.68 2.77 2.44
C VAL A 46 -3.85 3.64 2.88
N ILE A 47 -4.95 3.68 2.12
CA ILE A 47 -6.13 4.45 2.49
C ILE A 47 -6.71 3.95 3.82
N SER A 48 -6.87 2.64 3.97
CA SER A 48 -7.44 2.05 5.19
C SER A 48 -6.61 2.38 6.42
N VAL A 49 -5.29 2.30 6.32
CA VAL A 49 -4.38 2.63 7.43
C VAL A 49 -4.40 4.14 7.72
N ASN A 50 -4.40 5.00 6.71
CA ASN A 50 -4.47 6.46 6.91
C ASN A 50 -5.79 6.85 7.59
N LEU A 51 -6.93 6.37 7.08
CA LEU A 51 -8.24 6.65 7.66
C LEU A 51 -8.41 6.06 9.07
N PHE A 52 -7.85 4.87 9.32
CA PHE A 52 -7.84 4.29 10.65
C PHE A 52 -7.02 5.13 11.62
N GLY A 53 -5.86 5.63 11.20
CA GLY A 53 -5.03 6.53 11.99
C GLY A 53 -5.71 7.86 12.29
N ASP A 54 -6.37 8.45 11.30
CA ASP A 54 -7.14 9.69 11.46
C ASP A 54 -8.35 9.48 12.37
N GLY A 55 -9.11 8.39 12.19
CA GLY A 55 -10.24 8.05 13.06
C GLY A 55 -9.81 7.75 14.50
N LEU A 56 -8.67 7.08 14.69
CA LEU A 56 -8.09 6.86 16.02
C LEU A 56 -7.64 8.18 16.65
N ARG A 57 -7.03 9.08 15.87
CA ARG A 57 -6.63 10.41 16.33
C ARG A 57 -7.85 11.24 16.74
N ASP A 58 -8.90 11.26 15.94
CA ASP A 58 -10.13 12.00 16.23
C ASP A 58 -10.84 11.45 17.47
N ALA A 59 -10.85 10.12 17.64
CA ALA A 59 -11.39 9.48 18.84
C ALA A 59 -10.56 9.76 20.11
N LEU A 60 -9.26 10.01 19.95
CA LEU A 60 -8.32 10.28 21.05
C LEU A 60 -8.06 11.79 21.28
N ASP A 61 -8.44 12.70 20.37
CA ASP A 61 -8.25 14.16 20.54
C ASP A 61 -9.30 14.69 21.55
N PRO A 62 -8.91 15.04 22.79
CA PRO A 62 -9.85 15.36 23.87
C PRO A 62 -10.36 16.81 23.79
N LYS A 63 -10.49 17.39 22.60
CA LYS A 63 -10.80 18.82 22.41
C LYS A 63 -12.27 19.21 22.67
N LEU A 64 -13.12 18.28 23.07
CA LEU A 64 -14.50 18.57 23.46
C LEU A 64 -14.73 18.58 24.98
N LYS A 65 -13.71 18.83 25.81
CA LYS A 65 -13.85 18.89 27.28
C LYS A 65 -13.38 20.17 27.98
N ARG A 66 -13.35 21.30 27.26
CA ARG A 66 -13.27 22.64 27.89
C ARG A 66 -14.10 23.66 27.11
N SER A 67 -15.40 23.71 27.41
CA SER A 67 -16.17 24.95 27.43
C SER A 67 -17.07 24.93 28.65
#